data_AF-A0A7W8E6H3-F1
#
_entry.id   AF-A0A7W8E6H3-F1
#
_cell.length_a   1.000
_cell.length_b   1.000
_cell.length_c   1.000
_cell.angle_alpha   90.00
_cell.angle_beta   90.00
_cell.angle_gamma   90.00
#
_symmetry.space_group_name_H-M   'P 1'
#
loop_
_entity.id
_entity.type
_entity.pdbx_description
1 polymer ?
#
loop_
_entity_poly.entity_id
_entity_poly.type
_entity_poly.pdbx_seq_one_letter_code
_entity_poly.pdbx_strand_id
1 'polypeptide(L)'
;MPRPYTLRIPVEEDYLEAAGEAFYNFAYAEGVIAYLVNSLIPGYITLTRGRTADEIARDLKLASSVKPNADIDSVAEAFSSLVAKRDSLLLARPITSKDDGQILSSLGDSVAHSWVIDDLWKFAEEAQDVALDAQKLIVPAKS
;
A
#
# COMPACT_ATOMS: atom_id res chain seq x y z
N MET A 1 -20.89 13.76 14.84
CA MET A 1 -21.09 15.08 14.19
C MET A 1 -20.04 15.21 13.11
N PRO A 2 -20.39 15.55 11.86
CA PRO A 2 -19.41 15.85 10.83
C PRO A 2 -18.55 17.04 11.28
N ARG A 3 -17.23 16.95 11.14
CA ARG A 3 -16.33 18.07 11.44
C ARG A 3 -16.53 19.14 10.36
N PRO A 4 -16.66 20.43 10.69
CA PRO A 4 -16.77 21.47 9.68
C PRO A 4 -15.46 21.54 8.88
N TYR A 5 -15.47 21.03 7.65
CA TYR A 5 -14.36 21.18 6.72
C TYR A 5 -14.40 22.60 6.17
N THR A 6 -13.29 23.34 6.27
CA THR A 6 -13.24 24.71 5.75
C THR A 6 -13.14 24.67 4.23
N LEU A 7 -14.01 25.40 3.52
CA LEU A 7 -14.06 25.57 2.06
C LEU A 7 -12.75 26.06 1.39
N ARG A 8 -11.67 26.25 2.15
CA ARG A 8 -10.35 26.65 1.64
C ARG A 8 -9.62 25.52 0.92
N ILE A 9 -10.01 24.28 1.18
CA ILE A 9 -9.57 23.10 0.43
C ILE A 9 -10.86 22.48 -0.10
N PRO A 10 -11.17 22.60 -1.40
CA PRO A 10 -12.30 21.86 -1.96
C PRO A 10 -11.99 20.36 -1.81
N VAL A 11 -12.95 19.61 -1.28
CA VAL A 11 -12.82 18.17 -1.11
C VAL A 11 -14.11 17.46 -1.47
N GLU A 12 -14.00 16.45 -2.33
CA GLU A 12 -15.10 15.54 -2.67
C GLU A 12 -15.11 14.38 -1.65
N GLU A 13 -16.28 14.06 -1.08
CA GLU A 13 -16.42 13.03 -0.03
C GLU A 13 -16.02 11.65 -0.56
N ASP A 14 -16.48 11.28 -1.75
CA ASP A 14 -16.17 9.99 -2.40
C ASP A 14 -14.66 9.84 -2.67
N TYR A 15 -13.97 10.95 -2.99
CA TYR A 15 -12.52 10.94 -3.19
C TYR A 15 -11.78 10.69 -1.87
N LEU A 16 -12.26 11.27 -0.75
CA LEU A 16 -11.70 11.00 0.58
C LEU A 16 -11.95 9.57 1.03
N GLU A 17 -13.11 9.02 0.73
CA GLU A 17 -13.44 7.63 1.02
C GLU A 17 -12.49 6.69 0.28
N ALA A 18 -12.34 6.86 -1.03
CA ALA A 18 -11.44 6.08 -1.86
C ALA A 18 -9.98 6.17 -1.38
N ALA A 19 -9.50 7.39 -1.08
CA ALA A 19 -8.15 7.59 -0.56
C ALA A 19 -7.97 6.95 0.83
N GLY A 20 -8.98 7.08 1.70
CA GLY A 20 -8.99 6.47 3.03
C GLY A 20 -8.91 4.95 2.96
N GLU A 21 -9.71 4.33 2.10
CA GLU A 21 -9.71 2.88 1.90
C GLU A 21 -8.39 2.39 1.31
N ALA A 22 -7.86 3.08 0.29
CA ALA A 22 -6.53 2.83 -0.27
C ALA A 22 -5.44 2.76 0.80
N PHE A 23 -5.34 3.78 1.66
CA PHE A 23 -4.32 3.81 2.72
C PHE A 23 -4.58 2.78 3.82
N TYR A 24 -5.84 2.55 4.18
CA TYR A 24 -6.21 1.55 5.18
C TYR A 24 -5.86 0.13 4.71
N ASN A 25 -6.25 -0.24 3.49
CA ASN A 25 -5.95 -1.55 2.91
C ASN A 25 -4.45 -1.75 2.73
N PHE A 26 -3.71 -0.72 2.30
CA PHE A 26 -2.25 -0.79 2.25
C PHE A 26 -1.63 -1.07 3.64
N ALA A 27 -2.05 -0.34 4.67
CA ALA A 27 -1.54 -0.54 6.03
C ALA A 27 -1.86 -1.95 6.57
N TYR A 28 -3.03 -2.47 6.23
CA TYR A 28 -3.40 -3.85 6.55
C TYR A 28 -2.50 -4.85 5.82
N ALA A 29 -2.28 -4.67 4.52
CA ALA A 29 -1.37 -5.49 3.72
C ALA A 29 0.06 -5.47 4.27
N GLU A 30 0.60 -4.30 4.62
CA GLU A 30 1.92 -4.15 5.25
C GLU A 30 2.03 -4.97 6.54
N GLY A 31 1.01 -4.92 7.39
CA GLY A 31 0.94 -5.73 8.60
C GLY A 31 0.95 -7.24 8.31
N VAL A 32 0.14 -7.69 7.35
CA VAL A 32 0.10 -9.10 6.92
C VAL A 32 1.45 -9.55 6.38
N ILE A 33 2.09 -8.73 5.54
CA ILE A 33 3.41 -9.04 4.97
C ILE A 33 4.45 -9.17 6.09
N ALA A 34 4.44 -8.27 7.07
CA ALA A 34 5.30 -8.39 8.24
C ALA A 34 5.11 -9.72 9.00
N TYR A 35 3.86 -10.20 9.12
CA TYR A 35 3.59 -11.54 9.69
C TYR A 35 4.07 -12.68 8.79
N LEU A 36 3.93 -12.56 7.47
CA LEU A 36 4.47 -13.52 6.52
C LEU A 36 5.99 -13.62 6.66
N VAL A 37 6.71 -12.49 6.68
CA VAL A 37 8.16 -12.49 6.93
C VAL A 37 8.49 -13.13 8.27
N ASN A 38 7.71 -12.86 9.32
CA ASN A 38 7.90 -13.50 10.63
C ASN A 38 7.69 -15.02 10.60
N SER A 39 6.82 -15.55 9.74
CA SER A 39 6.67 -17.00 9.55
C SER A 39 7.89 -17.64 8.87
N LEU A 40 8.59 -16.88 8.02
CA LEU A 40 9.81 -17.31 7.33
C LEU A 40 11.06 -17.16 8.21
N ILE A 41 11.10 -16.08 8.99
CA ILE A 41 12.17 -15.64 9.89
C ILE A 41 11.57 -15.38 11.28
N PRO A 42 11.58 -16.39 12.18
CA PRO A 42 10.99 -16.25 13.51
C PRO A 42 11.55 -15.07 14.29
N GLY A 43 10.67 -14.27 14.90
CA GLY A 43 11.04 -13.10 15.72
C GLY A 43 11.10 -11.78 14.94
N TYR A 44 10.96 -11.81 13.61
CA TYR A 44 10.98 -10.62 12.76
C TYR A 44 9.97 -9.55 13.20
N ILE A 45 8.78 -9.91 13.69
CA ILE A 45 7.76 -8.94 14.09
C ILE A 45 8.23 -7.97 15.20
N THR A 46 9.23 -8.35 15.99
CA THR A 46 9.83 -7.46 17.00
C THR A 46 10.79 -6.44 16.40
N LEU A 47 11.31 -6.72 15.20
CA LEU A 47 12.26 -5.90 14.45
C LEU A 47 11.57 -4.93 13.50
N THR A 48 10.25 -5.06 13.28
CA THR A 48 9.48 -4.18 12.39
C THR A 48 9.25 -2.80 12.98
N ARG A 49 9.44 -2.63 14.30
CA ARG A 49 9.27 -1.34 14.95
C ARG A 49 10.27 -0.32 14.38
N GLY A 50 9.74 0.69 13.70
CA GLY A 50 10.54 1.75 13.07
C GLY A 50 11.06 1.42 11.67
N ARG A 51 10.68 0.26 11.11
CA ARG A 51 10.94 -0.05 9.70
C ARG A 51 9.90 0.59 8.79
N THR A 52 10.34 0.91 7.58
CA THR A 52 9.52 1.40 6.48
C THR A 52 8.96 0.23 5.64
N ALA A 53 7.89 0.49 4.89
CA ALA A 53 7.33 -0.49 3.96
C ALA A 53 8.35 -1.01 2.93
N ASP A 54 9.25 -0.13 2.45
CA ASP A 54 10.32 -0.51 1.53
C ASP A 54 11.34 -1.48 2.18
N GLU A 55 11.68 -1.27 3.45
CA GLU A 55 12.52 -2.21 4.19
C GLU A 55 11.83 -3.56 4.38
N ILE A 56 10.53 -3.56 4.69
CA ILE A 56 9.74 -4.79 4.82
C ILE A 56 9.67 -5.54 3.47
N ALA A 57 9.46 -4.84 2.36
CA ALA A 57 9.44 -5.42 1.02
C ALA A 57 10.80 -6.06 0.65
N ARG A 58 11.90 -5.37 0.97
CA ARG A 58 13.26 -5.92 0.80
C ARG A 58 13.49 -7.16 1.65
N ASP A 59 13.05 -7.15 2.91
CA ASP A 59 13.19 -8.30 3.80
C ASP A 59 12.40 -9.52 3.31
N LEU A 60 11.18 -9.33 2.79
CA LEU A 60 10.39 -10.41 2.20
C LEU A 60 11.10 -11.03 1.00
N LYS A 61 11.64 -10.21 0.10
CA LYS A 61 12.39 -10.68 -1.07
C LYS A 61 13.68 -11.41 -0.67
N LEU A 62 14.37 -10.95 0.37
CA LEU A 62 15.52 -11.66 0.93
C LEU A 62 15.08 -13.00 1.54
N ALA A 63 13.99 -13.03 2.31
CA ALA A 63 13.47 -14.26 2.90
C ALA A 63 13.07 -15.30 1.84
N SER A 64 12.43 -14.86 0.74
CA SER A 64 12.05 -15.73 -0.37
C SER A 64 13.28 -16.30 -1.09
N SER A 65 14.35 -15.53 -1.25
CA SER A 65 15.59 -16.02 -1.85
C SER A 65 16.28 -17.14 -1.05
N VAL A 66 16.11 -17.14 0.28
CA VAL A 66 16.67 -18.18 1.17
C VAL A 66 15.78 -19.44 1.19
N LYS A 67 14.47 -19.28 1.05
CA LYS A 67 13.49 -20.36 0.96
C LYS A 67 12.62 -20.19 -0.30
N PRO A 68 13.12 -20.59 -1.48
CA PRO A 68 12.44 -20.35 -2.74
C PRO A 68 11.02 -20.91 -2.75
N ASN A 69 10.06 -20.03 -3.04
CA ASN A 69 8.65 -20.37 -3.18
C ASN A 69 8.02 -19.37 -4.15
N ALA A 70 7.50 -19.87 -5.27
CA ALA A 70 6.98 -19.04 -6.35
C ALA A 70 5.81 -18.14 -5.90
N ASP A 71 4.98 -18.60 -4.97
CA ASP A 71 3.86 -17.82 -4.45
C ASP A 71 4.37 -16.67 -3.57
N ILE A 72 5.41 -16.92 -2.76
CA ILE A 72 6.06 -15.89 -1.94
C ILE A 72 6.76 -14.86 -2.83
N ASP A 73 7.45 -15.31 -3.88
CA ASP A 73 8.10 -14.42 -4.85
C ASP A 73 7.07 -13.52 -5.55
N SER A 74 5.94 -14.09 -5.96
CA SER A 74 4.84 -13.33 -6.57
C SER A 74 4.28 -12.27 -5.61
N VAL A 75 4.07 -12.63 -4.33
CA VAL A 75 3.63 -11.69 -3.30
C VAL A 75 4.68 -10.61 -3.04
N ALA A 76 5.97 -10.95 -3.06
CA ALA A 76 7.07 -9.99 -2.85
C ALA A 76 7.13 -8.93 -3.94
N GLU A 77 6.99 -9.32 -5.21
CA GLU A 77 6.97 -8.39 -6.35
C GLU A 77 5.70 -7.52 -6.35
N ALA A 78 4.55 -8.11 -6.03
CA ALA A 78 3.29 -7.39 -5.92
C ALA A 78 3.33 -6.36 -4.78
N PHE A 79 3.82 -6.75 -3.60
CA PHE A 79 3.97 -5.82 -2.47
C PHE A 79 4.98 -4.71 -2.76
N SER A 80 6.12 -5.03 -3.38
CA SER A 80 7.10 -4.00 -3.80
C SER A 80 6.49 -2.97 -4.74
N SER A 81 5.64 -3.44 -5.67
CA SER A 81 4.88 -2.55 -6.58
C SER A 81 3.87 -1.69 -5.82
N LEU A 82 3.19 -2.23 -4.81
CA LEU A 82 2.28 -1.45 -3.94
C LEU A 82 3.03 -0.38 -3.15
N VAL A 83 4.23 -0.67 -2.64
CA VAL A 83 5.04 0.33 -1.91
C VAL A 83 5.36 1.52 -2.83
N ALA A 84 5.82 1.25 -4.06
CA ALA A 84 6.12 2.31 -5.03
C ALA A 84 4.88 3.15 -5.38
N LYS A 85 3.73 2.50 -5.55
CA LYS A 85 2.43 3.17 -5.76
C LYS A 85 2.04 4.03 -4.55
N ARG A 86 2.13 3.49 -3.33
CA ARG A 86 1.86 4.23 -2.10
C ARG A 86 2.73 5.46 -1.96
N ASP A 87 4.03 5.36 -2.25
CA ASP A 87 4.95 6.49 -2.14
C ASP A 87 4.64 7.56 -3.19
N SER A 88 4.26 7.16 -4.41
CA SER A 88 3.76 8.09 -5.43
C SER A 88 2.48 8.81 -4.99
N LEU A 89 1.51 8.09 -4.40
CA LEU A 89 0.28 8.69 -3.86
C LEU A 89 0.56 9.64 -2.69
N LEU A 90 1.43 9.24 -1.76
CA LEU A 90 1.78 10.02 -0.57
C LEU A 90 2.46 11.35 -0.92
N LEU A 91 3.24 11.37 -2.01
CA LEU A 91 3.94 12.56 -2.51
C LEU A 91 3.09 13.41 -3.47
N ALA A 92 1.92 12.92 -3.88
CA ALA A 92 1.05 13.62 -4.80
C ALA A 92 0.39 14.84 -4.14
N ARG A 93 0.09 15.85 -4.95
CA ARG A 93 -0.49 17.13 -4.50
C ARG A 93 -1.90 17.30 -5.03
N PRO A 94 -2.82 17.86 -4.23
CA PRO A 94 -4.17 18.15 -4.69
C PRO A 94 -4.15 19.22 -5.77
N ILE A 95 -4.75 18.90 -6.91
CA ILE A 95 -4.97 19.84 -8.01
C ILE A 95 -6.40 19.63 -8.57
N THR A 96 -6.94 20.66 -9.20
CA THR A 96 -8.18 20.54 -9.98
C THR A 96 -7.83 20.06 -11.38
N SER A 97 -8.51 19.01 -11.86
CA SER A 97 -8.36 18.49 -13.22
C SER A 97 -8.96 19.46 -14.26
N LYS A 98 -8.79 19.15 -15.55
CA LYS A 98 -9.37 19.95 -16.64
C LYS A 98 -10.90 19.85 -16.72
N ASP A 99 -11.47 18.80 -16.14
CA ASP A 99 -12.91 18.52 -16.12
C ASP A 99 -13.53 18.88 -14.76
N ASP A 100 -12.90 19.81 -14.02
CA ASP A 100 -13.28 20.31 -12.70
C ASP A 100 -13.29 19.28 -11.53
N GLY A 101 -13.02 17.99 -11.79
CA GLY A 101 -12.89 16.98 -10.73
C GLY A 101 -11.59 17.08 -9.91
N GLN A 102 -11.63 16.61 -8.67
CA GLN A 102 -10.46 16.53 -7.78
C GLN A 102 -9.50 15.38 -8.17
N ILE A 103 -8.19 15.67 -8.26
CA ILE A 103 -7.14 14.67 -8.48
C ILE A 103 -5.91 14.93 -7.59
N LEU A 104 -5.11 13.89 -7.37
CA LEU A 104 -3.77 14.02 -6.77
C LEU A 104 -2.71 13.76 -7.85
N SER A 105 -1.85 14.73 -8.14
CA SER A 105 -0.81 14.57 -9.17
C SER A 105 0.58 14.61 -8.55
N SER A 106 1.47 13.73 -9.02
CA SER A 106 2.91 13.90 -8.80
C SER A 106 3.43 15.07 -9.66
N LEU A 107 4.35 15.88 -9.13
CA LEU A 107 5.09 16.90 -9.89
C LEU A 107 6.55 16.43 -10.01
N GLY A 108 6.96 16.03 -11.21
CA GLY A 108 8.32 15.58 -11.51
C GLY A 108 8.38 14.71 -12.78
N ASP A 109 9.33 15.05 -13.66
CA ASP A 109 9.57 14.63 -15.05
C ASP A 109 8.66 13.60 -15.74
N SER A 110 7.98 14.12 -16.78
CA SER A 110 7.65 13.53 -18.07
C SER A 110 6.50 12.54 -18.22
N VAL A 111 5.92 11.98 -17.15
CA VAL A 111 4.55 11.44 -17.17
C VAL A 111 3.93 11.64 -15.78
N ALA A 112 3.24 12.76 -15.58
CA ALA A 112 2.51 13.00 -14.33
C ALA A 112 1.36 11.97 -14.22
N HIS A 113 1.55 10.91 -13.45
CA HIS A 113 0.43 10.08 -13.06
C HIS A 113 -0.45 10.90 -12.13
N SER A 114 -1.70 11.07 -12.54
CA SER A 114 -2.74 11.68 -11.73
C SER A 114 -3.56 10.55 -11.16
N TRP A 115 -3.66 10.51 -9.83
CA TRP A 115 -4.53 9.60 -9.10
C TRP A 115 -5.95 10.14 -9.21
N VAL A 116 -6.71 9.61 -10.16
CA VAL A 116 -8.17 9.82 -10.18
C VAL A 116 -8.84 8.88 -9.17
N ILE A 117 -10.13 9.09 -8.90
CA ILE A 117 -10.87 8.26 -7.94
C ILE A 117 -10.80 6.76 -8.28
N ASP A 118 -10.88 6.40 -9.56
CA ASP A 118 -10.77 5.01 -10.02
C ASP A 118 -9.39 4.40 -9.74
N ASP A 119 -8.31 5.20 -9.78
CA ASP A 119 -6.97 4.72 -9.43
C ASP A 119 -6.86 4.41 -7.94
N LEU A 120 -7.53 5.19 -7.10
CA LEU A 120 -7.57 4.97 -5.65
C LEU A 120 -8.32 3.69 -5.31
N TRP A 121 -9.49 3.47 -5.92
CA TRP A 121 -10.25 2.23 -5.76
C TRP A 121 -9.46 1.02 -6.23
N LYS A 122 -8.85 1.11 -7.41
CA LYS A 122 -8.00 0.05 -7.93
C LYS A 122 -6.81 -0.24 -7.00
N PHE A 123 -6.17 0.78 -6.47
CA PHE A 123 -5.07 0.59 -5.52
C PHE A 123 -5.54 -0.04 -4.19
N ALA A 124 -6.74 0.32 -3.72
CA ALA A 124 -7.34 -0.31 -2.55
C ALA A 124 -7.62 -1.81 -2.77
N GLU A 125 -8.15 -2.18 -3.95
CA GLU A 125 -8.37 -3.57 -4.37
C GLU A 125 -7.06 -4.34 -4.48
N GLU A 126 -6.05 -3.80 -5.15
CA GLU A 126 -4.73 -4.43 -5.28
C GLU A 126 -4.07 -4.66 -3.91
N ALA A 127 -4.22 -3.71 -2.98
CA ALA A 127 -3.71 -3.87 -1.61
C ALA A 127 -4.45 -4.98 -0.84
N GLN A 128 -5.77 -5.07 -1.01
CA GLN A 128 -6.56 -6.16 -0.45
C GLN A 128 -6.12 -7.52 -1.01
N ASP A 129 -5.94 -7.64 -2.32
CA ASP A 129 -5.54 -8.88 -2.97
C ASP A 129 -4.18 -9.37 -2.47
N VAL A 130 -3.19 -8.47 -2.38
CA VAL A 130 -1.87 -8.81 -1.82
C VAL A 130 -1.97 -9.28 -0.37
N ALA A 131 -2.82 -8.64 0.44
CA ALA A 131 -3.03 -9.07 1.82
C ALA A 131 -3.64 -10.49 1.87
N LEU A 132 -4.66 -10.77 1.06
CA LEU A 132 -5.31 -12.08 1.01
C LEU A 132 -4.36 -13.17 0.51
N ASP A 133 -3.54 -12.89 -0.50
CA ASP A 133 -2.55 -13.83 -1.01
C ASP A 133 -1.46 -14.12 0.02
N ALA A 134 -0.95 -13.07 0.69
CA ALA A 134 0.03 -13.24 1.75
C ALA A 134 -0.53 -14.06 2.93
N GLN A 135 -1.80 -13.87 3.32
CA GLN A 135 -2.43 -14.63 4.40
C GLN A 135 -2.48 -16.14 4.12
N LYS A 136 -2.73 -16.55 2.87
CA LYS A 136 -2.75 -17.97 2.48
C LYS A 136 -1.39 -18.66 2.70
N LEU A 137 -0.31 -17.87 2.72
CA LEU A 137 1.07 -18.35 2.85
C LEU A 137 1.58 -18.34 4.29
N ILE A 138 0.86 -17.71 5.23
CA ILE A 138 1.25 -17.69 6.64
C ILE A 138 0.97 -19.06 7.26
N VAL A 139 2.04 -19.81 7.54
CA VAL A 139 1.93 -21.06 8.31
C VAL A 139 1.91 -20.70 9.80
N PRO A 140 0.94 -21.18 10.59
CA PRO A 140 0.92 -20.94 12.03
C PRO A 140 2.20 -21.50 12.67
N ALA A 141 2.84 -20.69 13.50
CA ALA A 141 3.99 -21.13 14.28
C ALA A 141 3.57 -22.33 15.14
N LYS A 142 4.30 -23.45 15.03
CA LYS A 142 4.10 -24.59 15.94
C LYS A 142 4.39 -24.11 17.36
N SER A 143 3.35 -24.05 18.19
CA SER A 143 3.41 -23.86 19.64
C SER A 143 4.14 -24.99 20.32
#